data_AF-A0A183I6C3-F1
#
_entry.id   AF-A0A183I6C3-F1
#
_cell.length_a   1.000
_cell.length_b   1.000
_cell.length_c   1.000
_cell.angle_alpha   90.00
_cell.angle_beta   90.00
_cell.angle_gamma   90.00
#
_symmetry.space_group_name_H-M   'P 1'
#
loop_
_entity.id
_entity.type
_entity.pdbx_description
1 polymer ?
#
loop_
_entity_poly.entity_id
_entity_poly.type
_entity_poly.pdbx_seq_one_letter_code
_entity_poly.pdbx_strand_id
1 'polypeptide(L)'
;MLMQRLNEPDISLYQSTLETMRSIIRASTTSMTSVPKPLKFMRPHYATIKEIHNKMREGPTKKLCADIISVLAMTSDDKNDCINYRMMGKHEPIGDWGHEYVRHLAMEMAEEWRSYGDGTDAHNKRREQLLTLTREIVLHNMKHNAEVEACDLLIEIEKLDLLSEYVEEVDHGRVCLYLLSCSPLMPDPDNEILVKTAMNIYRKFGKNFDALRCAIMLNAVSTMREIVLSTKDM
;
A
#
# COMPACT_ATOMS: atom_id res chain seq x y z
N MET A 1 -14.50 29.37 4.59
CA MET A 1 -14.09 30.08 3.36
C MET A 1 -13.91 29.14 2.17
N LEU A 2 -12.99 28.16 2.16
CA LEU A 2 -12.82 27.23 1.02
C LEU A 2 -14.07 26.35 0.76
N MET A 3 -14.70 25.81 1.82
CA MET A 3 -15.95 25.05 1.70
C MET A 3 -17.15 25.89 1.23
N GLN A 4 -17.16 27.19 1.54
CA GLN A 4 -18.22 28.10 1.05
C GLN A 4 -18.08 28.33 -0.46
N ARG A 5 -16.85 28.47 -0.97
CA ARG A 5 -16.57 28.58 -2.40
C ARG A 5 -16.88 27.30 -3.19
N LEU A 6 -16.77 26.13 -2.56
CA LEU A 6 -17.16 24.85 -3.15
C LEU A 6 -18.68 24.63 -3.21
N ASN A 7 -19.46 25.41 -2.45
CA ASN A 7 -20.93 25.43 -2.51
C ASN A 7 -21.47 26.51 -3.48
N GLU A 8 -20.64 27.45 -3.91
CA GLU A 8 -21.01 28.45 -4.90
C GLU A 8 -21.08 27.81 -6.30
N PRO A 9 -22.01 28.23 -7.18
CA PRO A 9 -22.22 27.61 -8.49
C PRO A 9 -21.08 27.86 -9.50
N ASP A 10 -20.03 28.60 -9.12
CA ASP A 10 -18.95 28.98 -10.03
C ASP A 10 -17.90 27.86 -10.17
N ILE A 11 -18.08 27.06 -11.22
CA ILE A 11 -17.22 25.93 -11.58
C ILE A 11 -15.77 26.37 -11.84
N SER A 12 -15.54 27.63 -12.22
CA SER A 12 -14.19 28.14 -12.52
C SER A 12 -13.30 28.21 -11.28
N LEU A 13 -13.89 28.44 -10.11
CA LEU A 13 -13.18 28.57 -8.83
C LEU A 13 -12.94 27.23 -8.13
N TYR A 14 -13.59 26.15 -8.58
CA TYR A 14 -13.47 24.83 -7.96
C TYR A 14 -12.05 24.28 -8.06
N GLN A 15 -11.41 24.42 -9.22
CA GLN A 15 -10.06 23.89 -9.42
C GLN A 15 -9.05 24.57 -8.48
N SER A 16 -9.01 25.91 -8.45
CA SER A 16 -8.10 26.65 -7.56
C SER A 16 -8.37 26.38 -6.09
N THR A 17 -9.65 26.20 -5.71
CA THR A 17 -10.04 25.91 -4.33
C THR A 17 -9.59 24.51 -3.90
N LEU A 18 -9.76 23.51 -4.77
CA LEU A 18 -9.30 22.14 -4.53
C LEU A 18 -7.77 22.04 -4.50
N GLU A 19 -7.06 22.76 -5.36
CA GLU A 19 -5.59 22.82 -5.32
C GLU A 19 -5.07 23.45 -4.03
N THR A 20 -5.70 24.54 -3.58
CA THR A 20 -5.38 25.17 -2.30
C THR A 20 -5.64 24.20 -1.13
N MET A 21 -6.76 23.49 -1.17
CA MET A 21 -7.12 22.50 -0.16
C MET A 21 -6.15 21.32 -0.13
N ARG A 22 -5.74 20.81 -1.30
CA ARG A 22 -4.68 19.81 -1.44
C ARG A 22 -3.39 20.27 -0.78
N SER A 23 -2.94 21.50 -1.07
CA SER A 23 -1.72 22.05 -0.49
C SER A 23 -1.78 22.10 1.04
N ILE A 24 -2.89 22.56 1.61
CA ILE A 24 -3.09 22.63 3.07
C ILE A 24 -3.10 21.23 3.68
N ILE A 25 -3.78 20.26 3.07
CA ILE A 25 -3.84 18.88 3.57
C ILE A 25 -2.44 18.26 3.55
N ARG A 26 -1.71 18.35 2.43
CA ARG A 26 -0.34 17.81 2.30
C ARG A 26 0.63 18.43 3.31
N ALA A 27 0.58 19.74 3.49
CA ALA A 27 1.40 20.44 4.48
C ALA A 27 1.09 20.00 5.92
N SER A 28 -0.12 19.50 6.16
CA SER A 28 -0.57 19.10 7.49
C SER A 28 -0.39 17.60 7.77
N THR A 29 -0.47 16.74 6.76
CA THR A 29 -0.26 15.28 6.89
C THR A 29 1.21 14.87 6.92
N THR A 30 2.12 15.70 6.40
CA THR A 30 3.58 15.47 6.48
C THR A 30 4.17 15.73 7.87
N SER A 31 3.43 16.38 8.77
CA SER A 31 3.86 16.57 10.16
C SER A 31 3.52 15.33 10.98
N MET A 32 4.55 14.65 11.50
CA MET A 32 4.52 13.40 12.28
C MET A 32 3.86 13.53 13.68
N THR A 33 2.89 14.44 13.84
CA THR A 33 2.30 14.82 15.14
C THR A 33 0.78 14.73 15.09
N SER A 34 0.22 13.63 15.63
CA SER A 34 -1.23 13.36 15.79
C SER A 34 -2.10 13.49 14.52
N VAL A 35 -3.34 12.97 14.58
CA VAL A 35 -4.33 13.16 13.49
C VAL A 35 -4.40 14.65 13.13
N PRO A 36 -4.04 15.05 11.89
CA PRO A 36 -3.91 16.44 11.51
C PRO A 36 -5.18 17.22 11.86
N LYS A 37 -5.04 18.29 12.65
CA LYS A 37 -6.18 19.16 13.02
C LYS A 37 -7.09 19.52 11.83
N PRO A 38 -6.56 19.79 10.62
CA PRO A 38 -7.40 20.04 9.45
C PRO A 38 -8.35 18.89 9.10
N LEU A 39 -7.92 17.63 9.22
CA LEU A 39 -8.80 16.49 8.93
C LEU A 39 -9.99 16.44 9.90
N LYS A 40 -9.79 16.76 11.19
CA LYS A 40 -10.88 16.84 12.17
C LYS A 40 -11.93 17.90 11.82
N PHE A 41 -11.49 19.07 11.32
CA PHE A 41 -12.41 20.13 10.87
C PHE A 41 -13.10 19.80 9.55
N MET A 42 -12.53 18.89 8.77
CA MET A 42 -13.06 18.49 7.48
C MET A 42 -14.11 17.37 7.56
N ARG A 43 -14.11 16.58 8.64
CA ARG A 43 -15.09 15.48 8.86
C ARG A 43 -16.56 15.89 8.66
N PRO A 44 -17.05 17.02 9.22
CA PRO A 44 -18.45 17.44 9.02
C PRO A 44 -18.78 17.81 7.56
N HIS A 45 -17.78 18.18 6.77
CA HIS A 45 -17.93 18.59 5.38
C HIS A 45 -17.79 17.44 4.38
N TYR A 46 -17.44 16.23 4.86
CA TYR A 46 -17.20 15.06 4.02
C TYR A 46 -18.41 14.71 3.12
N ALA A 47 -19.62 14.65 3.70
CA ALA A 47 -20.84 14.37 2.97
C ALA A 47 -21.12 15.41 1.87
N THR A 48 -20.92 16.69 2.18
CA THR A 48 -21.11 17.78 1.22
C THR A 48 -20.14 17.68 0.04
N ILE A 49 -18.88 17.32 0.30
CA ILE A 49 -17.86 17.17 -0.76
C ILE A 49 -18.19 15.99 -1.67
N LYS A 50 -18.71 14.87 -1.13
CA LYS A 50 -19.22 13.74 -1.94
C LYS A 50 -20.36 14.18 -2.86
N GLU A 51 -21.33 14.93 -2.35
CA GLU A 51 -22.44 15.45 -3.17
C GLU A 51 -21.93 16.37 -4.29
N ILE A 52 -20.97 17.25 -3.99
CA ILE A 52 -20.36 18.13 -4.97
C ILE A 52 -19.64 17.29 -6.03
N HIS A 53 -18.86 16.29 -5.64
CA HIS A 53 -18.19 15.37 -6.57
C HIS A 53 -19.18 14.65 -7.50
N ASN A 54 -20.34 14.22 -7.00
CA ASN A 54 -21.38 13.59 -7.82
C ASN A 54 -22.02 14.56 -8.82
N LYS A 55 -22.11 15.85 -8.48
CA LYS A 55 -22.63 16.91 -9.37
C LYS A 55 -21.60 17.42 -10.38
N MET A 56 -20.30 17.17 -10.16
CA MET A 56 -19.24 17.59 -11.08
C MET A 56 -19.24 16.79 -12.38
N ARG A 57 -19.00 17.49 -13.50
CA ARG A 57 -18.74 16.86 -14.81
C ARG A 57 -17.42 16.10 -14.79
N GLU A 58 -17.32 15.04 -15.59
CA GLU A 58 -16.07 14.30 -15.75
C GLU A 58 -14.96 15.22 -16.29
N GLY A 59 -13.83 15.25 -15.59
CA GLY A 59 -12.73 16.16 -15.89
C GLY A 59 -11.61 16.07 -14.86
N PRO A 60 -10.51 16.82 -15.07
CA PRO A 60 -9.36 16.83 -14.17
C PRO A 60 -9.73 17.30 -12.76
N THR A 61 -10.69 18.21 -12.64
CA THR A 61 -11.20 18.75 -11.37
C THR A 61 -11.93 17.68 -10.56
N LYS A 62 -12.71 16.81 -11.22
CA LYS A 62 -13.42 15.71 -10.56
C LYS A 62 -12.44 14.67 -10.00
N LYS A 63 -11.41 14.33 -10.77
CA LYS A 63 -10.33 13.42 -10.33
C LYS A 63 -9.57 13.96 -9.11
N LEU A 64 -9.23 15.26 -9.13
CA LEU A 64 -8.58 15.92 -7.99
C LEU A 64 -9.49 15.93 -6.74
N CYS A 65 -10.80 16.14 -6.94
CA CYS A 65 -11.78 16.06 -5.87
C CYS A 65 -11.86 14.63 -5.31
N ALA A 66 -11.84 13.60 -6.15
CA ALA A 66 -11.80 12.20 -5.73
C ALA A 66 -10.54 11.89 -4.89
N ASP A 67 -9.35 12.35 -5.31
CA ASP A 67 -8.12 12.20 -4.52
C ASP A 67 -8.26 12.85 -3.13
N ILE A 68 -8.83 14.06 -3.05
CA ILE A 68 -9.08 14.72 -1.76
C ILE A 68 -10.08 13.93 -0.91
N ILE A 69 -11.18 13.43 -1.50
CA ILE A 69 -12.16 12.61 -0.79
C ILE A 69 -11.50 11.34 -0.24
N SER A 70 -10.61 10.69 -1.00
CA SER A 70 -9.90 9.49 -0.54
C SER A 70 -9.07 9.75 0.72
N VAL A 71 -8.39 10.90 0.81
CA VAL A 71 -7.60 11.27 1.98
C VAL A 71 -8.49 11.64 3.16
N LEU A 72 -9.61 12.32 2.90
CA LEU A 72 -10.58 12.63 3.95
C LEU A 72 -11.28 11.37 4.50
N ALA A 73 -11.42 10.34 3.68
CA ALA A 73 -12.05 9.07 4.06
C ALA A 73 -11.33 8.39 5.24
N MET A 74 -10.02 8.65 5.44
CA MET A 74 -9.26 8.22 6.62
C MET A 74 -9.87 8.63 7.96
N THR A 75 -10.71 9.66 7.96
CA THR A 75 -11.38 10.17 9.18
C THR A 75 -12.88 9.94 9.19
N SER A 76 -13.39 9.29 8.15
CA SER A 76 -14.78 8.87 8.06
C SER A 76 -14.94 7.42 8.51
N ASP A 77 -16.14 7.06 8.95
CA ASP A 77 -16.45 5.68 9.35
C ASP A 77 -16.92 4.82 8.15
N ASP A 78 -16.98 5.42 6.95
CA ASP A 78 -17.42 4.74 5.73
C ASP A 78 -16.29 3.85 5.19
N LYS A 79 -16.47 2.53 5.33
CA LYS A 79 -15.52 1.53 4.83
C LYS A 79 -15.41 1.57 3.30
N ASN A 80 -14.20 1.38 2.77
CA ASN A 80 -13.84 1.24 1.36
C ASN A 80 -13.92 2.52 0.51
N ASP A 81 -14.36 3.65 1.09
CA ASP A 81 -14.39 4.91 0.36
C ASP A 81 -12.99 5.36 -0.05
N CYS A 82 -11.98 5.17 0.79
CA CYS A 82 -10.61 5.57 0.49
C CYS A 82 -10.15 4.92 -0.83
N ILE A 83 -10.32 3.60 -0.95
CA ILE A 83 -9.94 2.83 -2.14
C ILE A 83 -10.79 3.21 -3.34
N ASN A 84 -12.11 3.33 -3.17
CA ASN A 84 -13.03 3.66 -4.27
C ASN A 84 -12.71 5.01 -4.90
N TYR A 85 -12.57 6.06 -4.08
CA TYR A 85 -12.24 7.39 -4.57
C TYR A 85 -10.81 7.48 -5.08
N ARG A 86 -9.88 6.69 -4.53
CA ARG A 86 -8.52 6.59 -5.05
C ARG A 86 -8.48 6.01 -6.46
N MET A 87 -9.24 4.97 -6.74
CA MET A 87 -9.35 4.39 -8.09
C MET A 87 -10.01 5.35 -9.10
N MET A 88 -10.83 6.30 -8.63
CA MET A 88 -11.42 7.36 -9.47
C MET A 88 -10.52 8.57 -9.67
N GLY A 89 -9.43 8.67 -8.89
CA GLY A 89 -8.52 9.80 -8.81
C GLY A 89 -7.55 9.91 -10.00
N LYS A 90 -6.57 10.80 -9.86
CA LYS A 90 -5.66 11.20 -10.95
C LYS A 90 -4.37 10.37 -11.01
N HIS A 91 -4.25 9.28 -10.25
CA HIS A 91 -3.04 8.46 -10.12
C HIS A 91 -1.77 9.29 -9.81
N GLU A 92 -1.90 10.35 -9.01
CA GLU A 92 -0.72 11.04 -8.48
C GLU A 92 0.09 10.08 -7.60
N PRO A 93 1.43 10.23 -7.44
CA PRO A 93 2.21 9.33 -6.61
C PRO A 93 1.61 9.19 -5.20
N ILE A 94 1.36 7.95 -4.74
CA ILE A 94 0.63 7.67 -3.49
C ILE A 94 1.30 8.38 -2.29
N GLY A 95 2.64 8.51 -2.34
CA GLY A 95 3.44 9.20 -1.32
C GLY A 95 3.18 10.68 -1.12
N ASP A 96 2.61 11.37 -2.10
CA ASP A 96 2.43 12.83 -2.04
C ASP A 96 1.52 13.28 -0.89
N TRP A 97 0.63 12.39 -0.45
CA TRP A 97 -0.35 12.63 0.62
C TRP A 97 0.19 12.31 2.02
N GLY A 98 1.37 11.70 2.11
CA GLY A 98 2.06 11.35 3.35
C GLY A 98 1.93 9.87 3.72
N HIS A 99 2.83 9.41 4.57
CA HIS A 99 2.95 7.99 4.94
C HIS A 99 1.71 7.45 5.67
N GLU A 100 1.05 8.26 6.49
CA GLU A 100 -0.18 7.84 7.19
C GLU A 100 -1.32 7.48 6.23
N TYR A 101 -1.44 8.20 5.11
CA TYR A 101 -2.41 7.89 4.07
C TYR A 101 -2.08 6.55 3.39
N VAL A 102 -0.80 6.33 3.04
CA VAL A 102 -0.35 5.07 2.45
C VAL A 102 -0.65 3.89 3.39
N ARG A 103 -0.39 4.07 4.68
CA ARG A 103 -0.66 3.06 5.71
C ARG A 103 -2.16 2.77 5.84
N HIS A 104 -3.01 3.80 5.88
CA HIS A 104 -4.46 3.61 5.95
C HIS A 104 -5.00 2.88 4.71
N LEU A 105 -4.53 3.27 3.53
CA LEU A 105 -4.90 2.65 2.26
C LEU A 105 -4.49 1.18 2.21
N ALA A 106 -3.28 0.85 2.69
CA ALA A 106 -2.79 -0.53 2.78
C ALA A 106 -3.66 -1.39 3.71
N MET A 107 -4.08 -0.87 4.87
CA MET A 107 -4.94 -1.58 5.81
C MET A 107 -6.33 -1.86 5.24
N GLU A 108 -7.00 -0.85 4.68
CA GLU A 108 -8.31 -1.04 4.03
C GLU A 108 -8.20 -2.06 2.88
N MET A 109 -7.12 -2.00 2.11
CA MET A 109 -6.94 -2.88 0.96
C MET A 109 -6.76 -4.33 1.39
N ALA A 110 -6.03 -4.58 2.48
CA ALA A 110 -5.89 -5.92 3.05
C ALA A 110 -7.24 -6.46 3.57
N GLU A 111 -8.05 -5.63 4.24
CA GLU A 111 -9.41 -6.01 4.69
C GLU A 111 -10.35 -6.31 3.52
N GLU A 112 -10.32 -5.47 2.48
CA GLU A 112 -11.12 -5.63 1.27
C GLU A 112 -10.68 -6.89 0.50
N TRP A 113 -9.38 -7.17 0.42
CA TRP A 113 -8.84 -8.39 -0.21
C TRP A 113 -9.36 -9.67 0.46
N ARG A 114 -9.32 -9.74 1.79
CA ARG A 114 -9.83 -10.89 2.56
C ARG A 114 -11.33 -11.07 2.39
N SER A 115 -12.08 -9.98 2.26
CA SER A 115 -13.53 -9.99 2.13
C SER A 115 -14.00 -10.52 0.76
N TYR A 116 -13.15 -10.51 -0.27
CA TYR A 116 -13.48 -10.91 -1.64
C TYR A 116 -12.95 -12.31 -2.03
N GLY A 117 -12.85 -13.23 -1.08
CA GLY A 117 -12.39 -14.61 -1.27
C GLY A 117 -13.36 -15.55 -2.04
N ASP A 118 -14.62 -15.14 -2.23
CA ASP A 118 -15.70 -16.04 -2.72
C ASP A 118 -15.67 -16.36 -4.24
N GLY A 119 -14.65 -15.89 -4.97
CA GLY A 119 -14.32 -16.39 -6.31
C GLY A 119 -15.28 -16.04 -7.46
N THR A 120 -16.22 -15.10 -7.29
CA THR A 120 -17.04 -14.61 -8.42
C THR A 120 -16.23 -13.75 -9.39
N ASP A 121 -16.64 -13.71 -10.66
CA ASP A 121 -15.96 -12.94 -11.72
C ASP A 121 -15.84 -11.44 -11.41
N ALA A 122 -16.80 -10.87 -10.69
CA ALA A 122 -16.75 -9.48 -10.24
C ALA A 122 -15.66 -9.28 -9.16
N HIS A 123 -15.51 -10.23 -8.22
CA HIS A 123 -14.47 -10.19 -7.21
C HIS A 123 -13.08 -10.40 -7.81
N ASN A 124 -12.94 -11.25 -8.84
CA ASN A 124 -11.66 -11.44 -9.53
C ASN A 124 -11.19 -10.14 -10.22
N LYS A 125 -12.08 -9.41 -10.90
CA LYS A 125 -11.75 -8.09 -11.48
C LYS A 125 -11.36 -7.08 -10.41
N ARG A 126 -12.07 -7.07 -9.27
CA ARG A 126 -11.75 -6.18 -8.16
C ARG A 126 -10.38 -6.50 -7.56
N ARG A 127 -10.07 -7.78 -7.38
CA ARG A 127 -8.75 -8.25 -6.92
C ARG A 127 -7.64 -7.82 -7.87
N GLU A 128 -7.84 -7.89 -9.18
CA GLU A 128 -6.83 -7.41 -10.14
C GLU A 128 -6.55 -5.91 -10.00
N GLN A 129 -7.59 -5.11 -9.75
CA GLN A 129 -7.44 -3.67 -9.46
C GLN A 129 -6.67 -3.44 -8.14
N LEU A 130 -7.01 -4.19 -7.09
CA LEU A 130 -6.32 -4.10 -5.80
C LEU A 130 -4.85 -4.54 -5.92
N LEU A 131 -4.53 -5.56 -6.73
CA LEU A 131 -3.15 -5.96 -7.00
C LEU A 131 -2.35 -4.86 -7.70
N THR A 132 -2.96 -4.15 -8.65
CA THR A 132 -2.32 -3.02 -9.33
C THR A 132 -1.97 -1.92 -8.32
N LEU A 133 -2.92 -1.58 -7.44
CA LEU A 133 -2.70 -0.62 -6.35
C LEU A 133 -1.63 -1.11 -5.36
N THR A 134 -1.64 -2.40 -5.01
CA THR A 134 -0.64 -3.02 -4.12
C THR A 134 0.77 -2.83 -4.66
N ARG A 135 0.97 -3.06 -5.97
CA ARG A 135 2.27 -2.88 -6.62
C ARG A 135 2.76 -1.44 -6.53
N GLU A 136 1.88 -0.47 -6.73
CA GLU A 136 2.22 0.95 -6.57
C GLU A 136 2.62 1.28 -5.11
N ILE A 137 1.90 0.74 -4.12
CA ILE A 137 2.18 0.94 -2.70
C ILE A 137 3.52 0.31 -2.32
N VAL A 138 3.76 -0.94 -2.71
CA VAL A 138 5.01 -1.67 -2.41
C VAL A 138 6.20 -0.95 -3.04
N LEU A 139 6.11 -0.55 -4.31
CA LEU A 139 7.17 0.21 -4.97
C LEU A 139 7.47 1.53 -4.24
N HIS A 140 6.42 2.23 -3.78
CA HIS A 140 6.58 3.46 -3.01
C HIS A 140 7.26 3.21 -1.67
N ASN A 141 6.82 2.20 -0.92
CA ASN A 141 7.33 1.87 0.41
C ASN A 141 8.80 1.45 0.37
N MET A 142 9.19 0.62 -0.61
CA MET A 142 10.58 0.20 -0.79
C MET A 142 11.50 1.41 -1.09
N LYS A 143 11.04 2.37 -1.91
CA LYS A 143 11.80 3.60 -2.22
C LYS A 143 11.96 4.56 -1.04
N HIS A 144 11.11 4.45 -0.02
CA HIS A 144 11.10 5.36 1.14
C HIS A 144 11.53 4.66 2.44
N ASN A 145 12.25 3.54 2.34
CA ASN A 145 12.78 2.78 3.48
C ASN A 145 11.66 2.31 4.45
N ALA A 146 10.50 1.98 3.89
CA ALA A 146 9.34 1.40 4.59
C ALA A 146 9.17 -0.08 4.16
N GLU A 147 10.27 -0.83 4.16
CA GLU A 147 10.30 -2.21 3.65
C GLU A 147 9.48 -3.16 4.54
N VAL A 148 9.40 -2.85 5.85
CA VAL A 148 8.59 -3.58 6.83
C VAL A 148 7.11 -3.49 6.48
N GLU A 149 6.62 -2.28 6.23
CA GLU A 149 5.24 -2.02 5.84
C GLU A 149 4.89 -2.66 4.49
N ALA A 150 5.85 -2.69 3.56
CA ALA A 150 5.69 -3.40 2.29
C ALA A 150 5.57 -4.92 2.48
N CYS A 151 6.39 -5.50 3.38
CA CYS A 151 6.32 -6.92 3.72
C CYS A 151 4.99 -7.27 4.38
N ASP A 152 4.57 -6.50 5.39
CA ASP A 152 3.30 -6.72 6.09
C ASP A 152 2.12 -6.74 5.12
N LEU A 153 2.06 -5.77 4.21
CA LEU A 153 1.01 -5.72 3.20
C LEU A 153 0.96 -6.96 2.31
N LEU A 154 2.13 -7.47 1.89
CA LEU A 154 2.22 -8.65 1.02
C LEU A 154 1.94 -9.96 1.76
N ILE A 155 2.26 -10.03 3.06
CA ILE A 155 1.89 -11.14 3.94
C ILE A 155 0.37 -11.19 4.05
N GLU A 156 -0.28 -10.05 4.31
CA GLU A 156 -1.73 -9.98 4.52
C GLU A 156 -2.56 -10.27 3.26
N ILE A 157 -1.98 -10.03 2.08
CA ILE A 157 -2.58 -10.33 0.78
C ILE A 157 -2.24 -11.76 0.29
N GLU A 158 -1.37 -12.47 1.03
CA GLU A 158 -0.85 -13.80 0.66
C GLU A 158 -0.21 -13.79 -0.74
N LYS A 159 0.53 -12.73 -1.07
CA LYS A 159 1.19 -12.52 -2.38
C LYS A 159 2.66 -12.12 -2.21
N LEU A 160 3.34 -12.82 -1.31
CA LEU A 160 4.77 -12.66 -1.03
C LEU A 160 5.68 -12.84 -2.25
N ASP A 161 5.26 -13.60 -3.27
CA ASP A 161 6.03 -13.80 -4.50
C ASP A 161 6.44 -12.49 -5.18
N LEU A 162 5.57 -11.48 -5.12
CA LEU A 162 5.79 -10.15 -5.71
C LEU A 162 6.97 -9.42 -5.06
N LEU A 163 7.29 -9.71 -3.79
CA LEU A 163 8.37 -9.04 -3.07
C LEU A 163 9.71 -9.21 -3.78
N SER A 164 9.93 -10.37 -4.38
CA SER A 164 11.18 -10.69 -5.08
C SER A 164 11.49 -9.76 -6.26
N GLU A 165 10.47 -9.13 -6.86
CA GLU A 165 10.61 -8.19 -7.98
C GLU A 165 11.10 -6.81 -7.52
N TYR A 166 10.71 -6.37 -6.32
CA TYR A 166 10.95 -5.02 -5.81
C TYR A 166 12.16 -4.90 -4.89
N VAL A 167 12.68 -6.01 -4.37
CA VAL A 167 13.85 -5.99 -3.48
C VAL A 167 15.12 -5.69 -4.27
N GLU A 168 15.87 -4.70 -3.80
CA GLU A 168 17.22 -4.32 -4.25
C GLU A 168 18.32 -4.83 -3.28
N GLU A 169 19.59 -4.72 -3.69
CA GLU A 169 20.73 -5.20 -2.90
C GLU A 169 20.91 -4.41 -1.59
N VAL A 170 20.41 -3.19 -1.47
CA VAL A 170 20.53 -2.46 -0.20
C VAL A 170 19.54 -2.98 0.86
N ASP A 171 18.40 -3.49 0.40
CA ASP A 171 17.24 -3.77 1.26
C ASP A 171 17.12 -5.25 1.62
N HIS A 172 17.72 -6.15 0.84
CA HIS A 172 17.60 -7.60 1.03
C HIS A 172 17.89 -8.05 2.47
N GLY A 173 18.89 -7.45 3.12
CA GLY A 173 19.25 -7.79 4.50
C GLY A 173 18.13 -7.46 5.50
N ARG A 174 17.50 -6.28 5.38
CA ARG A 174 16.42 -5.84 6.26
C ARG A 174 15.16 -6.67 6.02
N VAL A 175 14.80 -6.85 4.75
CA VAL A 175 13.63 -7.62 4.33
C VAL A 175 13.75 -9.07 4.80
N CYS A 176 14.85 -9.74 4.52
CA CYS A 176 15.01 -11.14 4.92
C CYS A 176 15.08 -11.30 6.44
N LEU A 177 15.74 -10.40 7.17
CA LEU A 177 15.74 -10.42 8.64
C LEU A 177 14.32 -10.28 9.18
N TYR A 178 13.52 -9.38 8.59
CA TYR A 178 12.13 -9.18 8.97
C TYR A 178 11.30 -10.45 8.74
N LEU A 179 11.33 -11.01 7.53
CA LEU A 179 10.60 -12.24 7.18
C LEU A 179 10.97 -13.42 8.10
N LEU A 180 12.27 -13.60 8.41
CA LEU A 180 12.73 -14.65 9.31
C LEU A 180 12.31 -14.41 10.76
N SER A 181 12.20 -13.15 11.20
CA SER A 181 11.69 -12.81 12.54
C SER A 181 10.19 -13.04 12.65
N CYS A 182 9.45 -12.87 11.55
CA CYS A 182 8.01 -13.14 11.47
C CYS A 182 7.67 -14.63 11.35
N SER A 183 8.56 -15.43 10.76
CA SER A 183 8.35 -16.89 10.58
C SER A 183 7.89 -17.63 11.85
N PRO A 184 8.51 -17.48 13.04
CA PRO A 184 8.05 -18.17 14.25
C PRO A 184 6.72 -17.64 14.82
N LEU A 185 6.23 -16.50 14.33
CA LEU A 185 4.97 -15.88 14.77
C LEU A 185 3.77 -16.35 13.93
N MET A 186 4.02 -17.03 12.81
CA MET A 186 2.97 -17.52 11.91
C MET A 186 2.79 -19.04 12.03
N PRO A 187 1.56 -19.56 11.86
CA PRO A 187 1.31 -20.99 11.83
C PRO A 187 1.89 -21.65 10.56
N ASP A 188 2.12 -22.96 10.62
CA ASP A 188 2.33 -23.78 9.42
C ASP A 188 1.03 -23.78 8.57
N PRO A 189 1.07 -23.56 7.24
CA PRO A 189 2.24 -23.55 6.34
C PRO A 189 2.80 -22.16 5.97
N ASP A 190 2.24 -21.07 6.49
CA ASP A 190 2.61 -19.69 6.10
C ASP A 190 4.04 -19.34 6.52
N ASN A 191 4.48 -19.88 7.65
CA ASN A 191 5.85 -19.77 8.12
C ASN A 191 6.87 -20.34 7.11
N GLU A 192 6.56 -21.44 6.42
CA GLU A 192 7.42 -22.03 5.40
C GLU A 192 7.48 -21.13 4.17
N ILE A 193 6.37 -20.50 3.79
CA ILE A 193 6.30 -19.58 2.65
C ILE A 193 7.20 -18.36 2.91
N LEU A 194 7.19 -17.82 4.14
CA LEU A 194 8.09 -16.73 4.53
C LEU A 194 9.56 -17.13 4.39
N VAL A 195 9.95 -18.29 4.94
CA VAL A 195 11.34 -18.74 4.89
C VAL A 195 11.76 -19.10 3.46
N LYS A 196 10.88 -19.69 2.65
CA LYS A 196 11.11 -19.95 1.21
C LYS A 196 11.32 -18.65 0.43
N THR A 197 10.52 -17.63 0.72
CA THR A 197 10.66 -16.30 0.08
C THR A 197 11.99 -15.64 0.46
N ALA A 198 12.34 -15.64 1.75
CA ALA A 198 13.62 -15.14 2.22
C ALA A 198 14.82 -15.89 1.59
N MET A 199 14.73 -17.22 1.48
CA MET A 199 15.74 -18.05 0.81
C MET A 199 15.90 -17.65 -0.66
N ASN A 200 14.79 -17.43 -1.40
CA ASN A 200 14.83 -17.03 -2.79
C ASN A 200 15.48 -15.65 -2.97
N ILE A 201 15.18 -14.70 -2.08
CA ILE A 201 15.81 -13.37 -2.07
C ILE A 201 17.31 -13.51 -1.80
N TYR A 202 17.74 -14.28 -0.80
CA TYR A 202 19.18 -14.49 -0.53
C TYR A 202 19.91 -15.15 -1.71
N ARG A 203 19.28 -16.11 -2.40
CA ARG A 203 19.84 -16.72 -3.62
C ARG A 203 19.99 -15.69 -4.75
N LYS A 204 19.01 -14.80 -4.94
CA LYS A 204 19.06 -13.73 -5.96
C LYS A 204 20.28 -12.81 -5.77
N PHE A 205 20.66 -12.51 -4.52
CA PHE A 205 21.80 -11.65 -4.19
C PHE A 205 23.11 -12.41 -3.91
N GLY A 206 23.18 -13.72 -4.21
CA GLY A 206 24.39 -14.52 -4.04
C GLY A 206 24.80 -14.78 -2.58
N LYS A 207 23.91 -14.55 -1.61
CA LYS A 207 24.14 -14.85 -0.18
C LYS A 207 23.84 -16.32 0.11
N ASN A 208 24.70 -17.20 -0.43
CA ASN A 208 24.47 -18.65 -0.38
C ASN A 208 24.51 -19.23 1.04
N PHE A 209 25.31 -18.66 1.95
CA PHE A 209 25.34 -19.08 3.36
C PHE A 209 24.01 -18.82 4.08
N ASP A 210 23.44 -17.63 3.91
CA ASP A 210 22.15 -17.27 4.51
C ASP A 210 21.00 -18.06 3.86
N ALA A 211 21.05 -18.27 2.55
CA ALA A 211 20.13 -19.16 1.85
C ALA A 211 20.19 -20.61 2.37
N LEU A 212 21.40 -21.14 2.64
CA LEU A 212 21.57 -22.46 3.23
C LEU A 212 20.99 -22.54 4.63
N ARG A 213 21.19 -21.50 5.46
CA ARG A 213 20.56 -21.40 6.79
C ARG A 213 19.04 -21.48 6.70
N CYS A 214 18.43 -20.75 5.76
CA CYS A 214 16.99 -20.84 5.51
C CYS A 214 16.55 -22.24 5.05
N ALA A 215 17.32 -22.89 4.18
CA ALA A 215 17.03 -24.26 3.72
C ALA A 215 17.09 -25.28 4.87
N ILE A 216 18.03 -25.11 5.82
CA ILE A 216 18.11 -25.93 7.04
C ILE A 216 16.87 -25.73 7.92
N MET A 217 16.40 -24.48 8.09
CA MET A 217 15.17 -24.19 8.84
C MET A 217 13.94 -24.87 8.24
N LEU A 218 13.89 -25.00 6.91
CA LEU A 218 12.83 -25.70 6.18
C LEU A 218 13.00 -27.23 6.14
N ASN A 219 14.09 -27.77 6.68
CA ASN A 219 14.47 -29.18 6.59
C ASN A 219 14.45 -29.75 5.14
N ALA A 220 14.69 -28.89 4.14
CA ALA A 220 14.58 -29.24 2.74
C ALA A 220 15.94 -29.71 2.19
N VAL A 221 16.21 -31.02 2.31
CA VAL A 221 17.52 -31.62 1.98
C VAL A 221 17.89 -31.46 0.50
N SER A 222 16.91 -31.43 -0.40
CA SER A 222 17.12 -31.20 -1.84
C SER A 222 17.67 -29.80 -2.12
N THR A 223 17.04 -28.75 -1.59
CA THR A 223 17.50 -27.36 -1.75
C THR A 223 18.82 -27.11 -1.05
N MET A 224 19.08 -27.73 0.11
CA MET A 224 20.40 -27.67 0.74
C MET A 224 21.49 -28.20 -0.20
N ARG A 225 21.27 -29.36 -0.82
CA ARG A 225 22.22 -29.95 -1.79
C ARG A 225 22.41 -29.04 -3.00
N GLU A 226 21.34 -28.47 -3.55
CA GLU A 226 21.44 -27.53 -4.67
C GLU A 226 22.26 -26.29 -4.32
N ILE A 227 22.06 -25.70 -3.15
CA ILE A 227 22.79 -24.50 -2.73
C ILE A 227 24.29 -24.83 -2.59
N VAL A 228 24.63 -25.95 -1.95
CA VAL A 228 26.03 -26.40 -1.77
C VAL A 228 26.69 -26.74 -3.11
N LEU A 229 25.97 -27.35 -4.05
CA LEU A 229 26.51 -27.63 -5.39
C LEU A 229 26.63 -26.35 -6.24
N SER A 230 25.80 -25.33 -5.97
CA SER A 230 25.84 -24.05 -6.69
C SER A 230 27.01 -23.16 -6.27
N THR A 231 27.52 -23.33 -5.04
CA THR A 231 28.79 -22.77 -4.63
C THR A 231 29.92 -23.55 -5.30
N LYS A 232 30.51 -22.97 -6.34
CA LYS A 232 31.82 -23.44 -6.84
C LYS A 232 32.85 -23.17 -5.74
N ASP A 233 33.42 -24.24 -5.20
CA ASP A 233 34.63 -24.17 -4.38
C ASP A 233 35.71 -23.35 -5.11
N MET A 234 36.31 -22.38 -4.40
CA MET A 234 37.66 -21.88 -4.71
C MET A 234 38.68 -22.93 -4.30
#